data_AF-A0A7J5LHY5-F1
#
_entry.id   AF-A0A7J5LHY5-F1
#
_cell.length_a   1.000
_cell.length_b   1.000
_cell.length_c   1.000
_cell.angle_alpha   90.00
_cell.angle_beta   90.00
_cell.angle_gamma   90.00
#
_symmetry.space_group_name_H-M   'P 1'
#
loop_
_entity.id
_entity.type
_entity.pdbx_description
1 polymer ?
#
loop_
_entity_poly.entity_id
_entity_poly.type
_entity_poly.pdbx_seq_one_letter_code
_entity_poly.pdbx_strand_id
1 'polypeptide(L)'
;MADTNVNGGTQQATGKLKSVESLDQTNEMERGLSNRHVQFIAIGGTIGTGLFLGSGKSISLTGPSIIFVYILVGVIMLFLMRAIGEMMYRDPSQHTFINFITRYLGNGWG
;
A
#
# COMPACT_ATOMS: atom_id res chain seq x y z
N MET A 1 -42.90 -14.17 52.55
CA MET A 1 -43.80 -14.34 51.39
C MET A 1 -42.93 -14.28 50.16
N ALA A 2 -42.84 -15.40 49.46
CA ALA A 2 -42.20 -15.52 48.17
C ALA A 2 -43.25 -15.17 47.10
N ASP A 3 -42.87 -14.36 46.12
CA ASP A 3 -43.41 -14.36 44.76
C ASP A 3 -42.26 -13.86 43.84
N THR A 4 -41.66 -14.67 42.94
CA THR A 4 -42.19 -15.13 41.64
C THR A 4 -42.36 -13.89 40.73
N ASN A 5 -41.82 -13.72 39.51
CA ASN A 5 -41.24 -14.56 38.46
C ASN A 5 -41.16 -13.68 37.19
N VAL A 6 -40.47 -14.18 36.16
CA VAL A 6 -40.62 -13.87 34.72
C VAL A 6 -40.42 -12.45 34.18
N ASN A 7 -39.35 -12.28 33.41
CA ASN A 7 -39.54 -12.28 31.94
C ASN A 7 -38.24 -12.72 31.26
N GLY A 8 -38.29 -13.89 30.63
CA GLY A 8 -37.29 -14.32 29.67
C GLY A 8 -37.59 -13.77 28.28
N GLY A 9 -36.54 -13.70 27.47
CA GLY A 9 -36.64 -13.78 26.03
C GLY A 9 -36.84 -12.46 25.32
N THR A 10 -35.71 -11.83 24.97
CA THR A 10 -35.40 -11.08 23.73
C THR A 10 -34.21 -10.19 24.10
N GLN A 11 -32.96 -10.49 23.73
CA GLN A 11 -32.48 -10.47 22.35
C GLN A 11 -31.11 -11.17 22.30
N GLN A 12 -31.09 -12.45 21.97
CA GLN A 12 -29.94 -13.07 21.32
C GLN A 12 -29.94 -12.61 19.85
N ALA A 13 -29.25 -11.52 19.52
CA ALA A 13 -28.96 -11.15 18.13
C ALA A 13 -27.78 -10.17 17.92
N THR A 14 -26.97 -9.86 18.94
CA THR A 14 -25.86 -8.88 18.81
C THR A 14 -24.50 -9.48 19.20
N GLY A 15 -24.36 -10.79 19.09
CA GLY A 15 -23.17 -11.54 19.52
C GLY A 15 -22.06 -11.72 18.48
N LYS A 16 -22.18 -11.14 17.27
CA LYS A 16 -21.25 -11.44 16.15
C LYS A 16 -20.47 -10.23 15.59
N LEU A 17 -20.56 -9.05 16.19
CA LEU A 17 -19.90 -7.84 15.66
C LEU A 17 -18.89 -7.17 16.60
N LYS A 18 -18.68 -7.68 17.82
CA LYS A 18 -17.67 -7.15 18.76
C LYS A 18 -16.28 -7.82 18.67
N SER A 19 -16.13 -8.83 17.81
CA SER A 19 -14.97 -9.72 17.82
C SER A 19 -13.89 -9.42 16.78
N VAL A 20 -14.08 -8.43 15.90
CA VAL A 20 -13.08 -8.06 14.89
C VAL A 20 -12.30 -6.79 15.25
N GLU A 21 -12.92 -5.85 15.97
CA GLU A 21 -12.29 -4.58 16.38
C GLU A 21 -11.33 -4.78 17.57
N SER A 22 -11.63 -5.73 18.47
CA SER A 22 -10.81 -6.01 19.65
C SER A 22 -9.55 -6.83 19.38
N LEU A 23 -9.39 -7.39 18.17
CA LEU A 23 -8.18 -8.14 17.79
C LEU A 23 -7.08 -7.23 17.23
N ASP A 24 -7.44 -6.03 16.78
CA ASP A 24 -6.51 -5.05 16.19
C ASP A 24 -5.87 -4.17 17.27
N GLN A 25 -6.57 -3.93 18.39
CA GLN A 25 -6.12 -3.08 19.49
C GLN A 25 -4.89 -3.59 20.26
N THR A 26 -4.49 -4.85 20.03
CA THR A 26 -3.31 -5.49 20.65
C THR A 26 -2.33 -6.08 19.63
N ASN A 27 -2.57 -5.89 18.32
CA ASN A 27 -1.68 -6.38 17.27
C ASN A 27 -0.59 -5.33 16.99
N GLU A 28 0.33 -5.14 17.94
CA GLU A 28 1.54 -4.38 17.66
C GLU A 28 2.42 -5.19 16.70
N MET A 29 2.39 -4.82 15.43
CA MET A 29 3.24 -5.43 14.41
C MET A 29 4.71 -5.25 14.77
N GLU A 30 5.43 -6.36 14.92
CA GLU A 30 6.88 -6.33 15.12
C GLU A 30 7.55 -5.63 13.93
N ARG A 31 8.18 -4.48 14.19
CA ARG A 31 8.92 -3.73 13.16
C ARG A 31 10.26 -4.41 12.88
N GLY A 32 10.24 -5.53 12.17
CA GLY A 32 11.42 -6.33 11.83
C GLY A 32 12.01 -6.09 10.43
N LEU A 33 11.36 -5.25 9.61
CA LEU A 33 11.72 -5.11 8.20
C LEU A 33 12.96 -4.21 8.03
N SER A 34 14.13 -4.85 7.98
CA SER A 34 15.39 -4.16 7.68
C SER A 34 15.39 -3.54 6.27
N ASN A 35 16.17 -2.47 6.07
CA ASN A 35 16.34 -1.78 4.78
C ASN A 35 16.58 -2.73 3.60
N ARG A 36 17.34 -3.82 3.82
CA ARG A 36 17.63 -4.81 2.78
C ARG A 36 16.37 -5.61 2.37
N HIS A 37 15.48 -5.93 3.31
CA HIS A 37 14.20 -6.59 2.98
C HIS A 37 13.29 -5.68 2.17
N VAL A 38 13.20 -4.41 2.54
CA VAL A 38 12.43 -3.40 1.81
C VAL A 38 12.93 -3.25 0.37
N GLN A 39 14.25 -3.22 0.18
CA GLN A 39 14.85 -3.17 -1.15
C GLN A 39 14.53 -4.42 -1.98
N PHE A 40 14.60 -5.62 -1.38
CA PHE A 40 14.22 -6.85 -2.08
C PHE A 40 12.74 -6.90 -2.45
N ILE A 41 11.84 -6.36 -1.62
CA ILE A 41 10.41 -6.22 -1.95
C ILE A 41 10.24 -5.30 -3.17
N ALA A 42 10.93 -4.16 -3.19
CA ALA A 42 10.88 -3.22 -4.31
C ALA A 42 11.42 -3.82 -5.62
N ILE A 43 12.58 -4.50 -5.57
CA ILE A 43 13.19 -5.18 -6.73
C ILE A 43 12.30 -6.32 -7.21
N GLY A 44 11.82 -7.16 -6.28
CA GLY A 44 10.97 -8.31 -6.59
C GLY A 44 9.65 -7.91 -7.25
N GLY A 45 8.98 -6.87 -6.75
CA GLY A 45 7.78 -6.33 -7.37
C GLY A 45 8.05 -5.78 -8.77
N THR A 46 9.09 -4.97 -8.93
CA THR A 46 9.42 -4.33 -10.21
C THR A 46 9.85 -5.33 -11.28
N ILE A 47 10.63 -6.36 -10.94
CA ILE A 47 11.05 -7.40 -11.89
C ILE A 47 9.88 -8.34 -12.20
N GLY A 48 9.12 -8.77 -11.18
CA GLY A 48 8.02 -9.72 -11.32
C GLY A 48 6.84 -9.19 -12.13
N THR A 49 6.12 -8.20 -11.60
CA THR A 49 4.93 -7.64 -12.28
C THR A 49 5.29 -6.58 -13.31
N GLY A 50 6.38 -5.83 -13.10
CA GLY A 50 6.79 -4.79 -14.04
C GLY A 50 7.42 -5.37 -15.31
N LEU A 51 8.60 -6.00 -15.19
CA LEU A 51 9.31 -6.54 -16.36
C LEU A 51 8.69 -7.84 -16.86
N PHE A 52 8.42 -8.82 -16.01
CA PHE A 52 8.03 -10.16 -16.48
C PHE A 52 6.61 -10.19 -17.07
N LEU A 53 5.62 -9.66 -16.34
CA LEU A 53 4.24 -9.61 -16.83
C LEU A 53 4.07 -8.59 -17.97
N GLY A 54 4.78 -7.45 -17.93
CA GLY A 54 4.68 -6.39 -18.93
C GLY A 54 5.48 -6.61 -20.22
N SER A 55 6.62 -7.30 -20.16
CA SER A 55 7.53 -7.44 -21.31
C SER A 55 6.95 -8.29 -22.43
N GLY A 56 6.21 -9.37 -22.15
CA GLY A 56 5.69 -10.26 -23.19
C GLY A 56 4.86 -9.54 -24.26
N LYS A 57 3.95 -8.65 -23.84
CA LYS A 57 3.14 -7.82 -24.75
C LYS A 57 3.95 -6.66 -25.35
N SER A 58 4.86 -6.07 -24.57
CA SER A 58 5.65 -4.92 -25.03
C SER A 58 6.67 -5.32 -26.10
N ILE A 59 7.27 -6.50 -25.97
CA ILE A 59 8.21 -7.09 -26.92
C ILE A 59 7.49 -7.46 -28.22
N SER A 60 6.30 -8.07 -28.16
CA SER A 60 5.57 -8.44 -29.38
C SER A 60 5.10 -7.23 -30.19
N LEU A 61 4.73 -6.12 -29.53
CA LEU A 61 4.31 -4.89 -30.18
C LEU A 61 5.47 -4.06 -30.73
N THR A 62 6.60 -4.01 -30.01
CA THR A 62 7.69 -3.07 -30.30
C THR A 62 8.86 -3.72 -31.05
N GLY A 63 9.03 -5.04 -30.93
CA GLY A 63 10.15 -5.75 -31.53
C GLY A 63 11.51 -5.35 -30.92
N PRO A 64 12.63 -5.44 -31.66
CA PRO A 64 13.98 -5.18 -31.14
C PRO A 64 14.20 -3.77 -30.57
N SER A 65 13.38 -2.80 -30.95
CA SER A 65 13.48 -1.42 -30.47
C SER A 65 12.97 -1.21 -29.04
N ILE A 66 12.40 -2.24 -28.40
CA ILE A 66 11.91 -2.19 -27.02
C ILE A 66 12.99 -1.74 -26.02
N ILE A 67 14.26 -2.01 -26.31
CA ILE A 67 15.38 -1.59 -25.47
C ILE A 67 15.46 -0.06 -25.36
N PHE A 68 15.20 0.67 -26.46
CA PHE A 68 15.21 2.13 -26.48
C PHE A 68 14.04 2.69 -25.68
N VAL A 69 12.87 2.06 -25.77
CA VAL A 69 11.69 2.44 -24.99
C VAL A 69 11.96 2.26 -23.49
N TYR A 70 12.52 1.11 -23.07
CA TYR A 70 12.88 0.89 -21.67
C TYR A 70 13.93 1.86 -21.16
N ILE A 71 14.93 2.21 -21.96
CA ILE A 71 15.94 3.21 -21.58
C ILE A 71 15.28 4.59 -21.42
N LEU A 72 14.49 5.03 -22.40
CA LEU A 72 13.85 6.35 -22.36
C LEU A 72 12.88 6.49 -21.18
N VAL A 73 12.00 5.50 -21.00
CA VAL A 73 11.06 5.47 -19.87
C VAL A 73 11.82 5.35 -18.56
N GLY A 74 12.89 4.54 -18.51
CA GLY A 74 13.76 4.40 -17.35
C GLY A 74 14.43 5.71 -16.95
N VAL A 75 14.89 6.51 -17.91
CA VAL A 75 15.46 7.85 -17.65
C VAL A 75 14.42 8.78 -17.06
N ILE A 76 13.22 8.85 -17.64
CA ILE A 76 12.12 9.67 -17.11
C ILE A 76 11.75 9.22 -15.69
N MET A 77 11.64 7.92 -15.46
CA MET A 77 11.34 7.36 -14.13
C MET A 77 12.46 7.62 -13.13
N LEU A 78 13.73 7.63 -13.55
CA LEU A 78 14.86 8.00 -12.71
C LEU A 78 14.71 9.44 -12.19
N PHE A 79 14.35 10.38 -13.05
CA PHE A 79 14.11 11.77 -12.63
C PHE A 79 12.90 11.88 -11.71
N LEU A 80 11.81 11.16 -12.01
CA LEU A 80 10.61 11.15 -11.16
C LEU A 80 10.93 10.61 -9.75
N MET A 81 11.57 9.45 -9.65
CA MET A 81 11.94 8.86 -8.36
C MET A 81 12.96 9.71 -7.61
N ARG A 82 13.88 10.37 -8.32
CA ARG A 82 14.83 11.32 -7.72
C ARG A 82 14.09 12.51 -7.09
N ALA A 83 13.13 13.09 -7.80
CA ALA A 83 12.33 14.22 -7.32
C ALA A 83 11.43 13.82 -6.13
N ILE A 84 10.76 12.67 -6.21
CA ILE A 84 9.95 12.14 -5.09
C ILE A 84 10.85 11.87 -3.87
N GLY A 85 12.02 11.27 -4.06
CA GLY A 85 12.97 11.03 -2.97
C GLY A 85 13.46 12.32 -2.31
N GLU A 86 13.68 13.37 -3.11
CA GLU A 86 14.05 14.70 -2.60
C GLU A 86 12.92 15.35 -1.79
N MET A 87 11.66 15.18 -2.23
CA MET A 87 10.47 15.63 -1.51
C MET A 87 10.27 14.85 -0.20
N MET A 88 10.42 13.52 -0.22
CA MET A 88 10.36 12.66 0.97
C MET A 88 11.45 12.98 1.99
N TYR A 89 12.63 13.38 1.52
CA TYR A 89 13.73 13.77 2.39
C TYR A 89 13.46 15.11 3.10
N ARG A 90 12.80 16.07 2.43
CA ARG A 90 12.50 17.40 2.99
C ARG A 90 11.37 17.40 4.02
N ASP A 91 10.29 16.65 3.75
CA ASP A 91 9.12 16.57 4.65
C ASP A 91 8.94 15.13 5.19
N PRO A 92 9.76 14.70 6.17
CA PRO A 92 9.73 13.33 6.69
C PRO A 92 8.47 12.98 7.48
N SER A 93 7.58 13.96 7.73
CA SER A 93 6.28 13.72 8.39
C SER A 93 5.25 13.05 7.49
N GLN A 94 5.52 12.98 6.17
CA GLN A 94 4.62 12.38 5.19
C GLN A 94 5.21 11.03 4.74
N HIS A 95 4.57 9.95 5.16
CA HIS A 95 5.06 8.58 4.92
C HIS A 95 4.55 7.97 3.60
N THR A 96 3.60 8.61 2.93
CA THR A 96 2.99 8.12 1.69
C THR A 96 2.98 9.20 0.63
N PHE A 97 3.18 8.78 -0.63
CA PHE A 97 3.07 9.64 -1.80
C PHE A 97 1.72 10.37 -1.87
N ILE A 98 0.63 9.72 -1.43
CA ILE A 98 -0.70 10.33 -1.48
C ILE A 98 -0.80 11.58 -0.60
N ASN A 99 -0.15 11.57 0.57
CA ASN A 99 -0.15 12.72 1.47
C ASN A 99 0.59 13.92 0.86
N PHE A 100 1.60 13.67 0.02
CA PHE A 100 2.26 14.74 -0.73
C PHE A 100 1.29 15.35 -1.74
N ILE A 101 0.54 14.53 -2.48
CA ILE A 101 -0.48 15.03 -3.41
C ILE A 101 -1.53 15.85 -2.66
N THR A 102 -2.12 15.32 -1.59
CA THR A 102 -3.13 16.04 -0.79
C THR A 102 -2.59 17.37 -0.25
N ARG A 103 -1.32 17.42 0.19
CA ARG A 103 -0.73 18.63 0.76
C ARG A 103 -0.35 19.69 -0.28
N TYR A 104 0.15 19.29 -1.45
CA TYR A 104 0.63 20.21 -2.47
C TYR A 104 -0.45 20.56 -3.53
N LEU A 105 -1.40 19.66 -3.80
CA LEU A 105 -2.49 19.86 -4.77
C LEU A 105 -3.87 20.09 -4.12
N GLY A 106 -4.00 19.84 -2.82
CA GLY A 106 -5.24 20.03 -2.06
C GLY A 106 -6.12 18.78 -2.00
N ASN A 107 -7.07 18.78 -1.06
CA ASN A 107 -7.92 17.64 -0.67
C ASN A 107 -8.82 17.06 -1.78
N GLY A 108 -8.87 17.66 -2.98
CA GLY A 108 -9.64 17.14 -4.12
C GLY A 108 -8.87 16.18 -5.03
N TRP A 109 -7.55 16.04 -4.84
CA TRP A 109 -6.64 15.38 -5.80
C TRP A 109 -5.88 14.17 -5.24
N GLY A 110 -6.02 13.87 -3.94
CA GLY A 110 -5.30 12.79 -3.25
C GLY A 110 -6.19 11.95 -2.37
#